data_AF-A0AA46UDB0-F1
#
_entry.id   AF-A0AA46UDB0-F1
#
_cell.length_a   1.000
_cell.length_b   1.000
_cell.length_c   1.000
_cell.angle_alpha   90.00
_cell.angle_beta   90.00
_cell.angle_gamma   90.00
#
_symmetry.space_group_name_H-M   'P 1'
#
loop_
_entity.id
_entity.type
_entity.pdbx_description
1 polymer ?
#
loop_
_entity_poly.entity_id
_entity_poly.type
_entity_poly.pdbx_seq_one_letter_code
_entity_poly.pdbx_strand_id
1 'polypeptide(L)' 'MITKELKKRVVDFIKMEQRLDSMQFMTAEYVVRCMQISKEDAFEALEALKK' A
#
# COMPACT_ATOMS: atom_id res chain seq x y z
N MET A 1 -4.49 12.91 4.91
CA MET A 1 -3.69 13.28 3.74
C MET A 1 -2.31 12.73 3.96
N ILE A 2 -2.06 11.58 3.35
CA ILE A 2 -0.79 10.87 3.43
C ILE A 2 0.36 11.77 2.94
N THR A 3 1.53 11.71 3.60
CA THR A 3 2.70 12.44 3.12
C THR A 3 3.21 11.82 1.81
N LYS A 4 3.85 12.62 0.94
CA LYS A 4 4.45 12.11 -0.32
C LYS A 4 5.45 10.99 -0.05
N GLU A 5 6.19 11.08 1.04
CA GLU A 5 7.16 10.07 1.45
C GLU A 5 6.48 8.76 1.85
N LEU A 6 5.45 8.83 2.71
CA LEU A 6 4.72 7.64 3.14
C LEU A 6 4.03 6.96 1.95
N LYS A 7 3.42 7.75 1.07
CA LYS A 7 2.82 7.25 -0.18
C LYS A 7 3.82 6.49 -1.04
N LYS A 8 5.04 7.03 -1.21
CA LYS A 8 6.11 6.36 -1.96
C LYS A 8 6.48 5.02 -1.32
N ARG A 9 6.67 4.98 0.01
CA ARG A 9 6.99 3.74 0.72
C ARG A 9 5.91 2.66 0.55
N VAL A 10 4.63 3.04 0.64
CA VAL A 10 3.51 2.11 0.45
C VAL A 10 3.48 1.57 -0.99
N VAL A 11 3.70 2.44 -1.98
CA VAL A 11 3.78 2.04 -3.39
C VAL A 11 4.95 1.08 -3.66
N ASP A 12 6.13 1.37 -3.11
CA ASP A 12 7.32 0.54 -3.30
C ASP A 12 7.12 -0.85 -2.64
N PHE A 13 6.52 -0.89 -1.45
CA PHE A 13 6.12 -2.13 -0.78
C PHE A 13 5.16 -2.96 -1.64
N ILE A 14 4.10 -2.33 -2.14
CA ILE A 14 3.09 -2.96 -3.01
C ILE A 14 3.75 -3.56 -4.26
N LYS A 15 4.62 -2.81 -4.94
CA LYS A 15 5.32 -3.30 -6.13
C LYS A 15 6.26 -4.46 -5.83
N MET A 16 6.89 -4.47 -4.64
CA MET A 16 7.73 -5.58 -4.20
C MET A 16 6.89 -6.84 -3.98
N GLU A 17 5.78 -6.75 -3.25
CA GLU A 17 4.87 -7.88 -3.00
C GLU A 17 4.29 -8.46 -4.30
N GLN A 18 3.85 -7.61 -5.22
CA GLN A 18 3.32 -8.06 -6.52
C GLN A 18 4.33 -8.83 -7.36
N ARG A 19 5.62 -8.48 -7.28
CA ARG A 19 6.69 -9.18 -8.01
C ARG A 19 7.01 -10.55 -7.44
N LEU A 20 6.67 -10.79 -6.17
CA LEU A 20 6.91 -12.06 -5.50
C LEU A 20 5.80 -13.08 -5.77
N ASP A 21 4.87 -12.78 -6.70
CA ASP A 21 3.68 -13.59 -7.03
C ASP A 21 2.79 -13.91 -5.80
N SER A 22 3.06 -13.26 -4.67
CA SER A 22 2.49 -13.60 -3.36
C SER A 22 1.04 -13.13 -3.24
N MET A 23 0.68 -12.02 -3.90
CA MET A 23 -0.69 -11.50 -3.89
C MET A 23 -1.01 -10.70 -5.16
N GLN A 24 -1.83 -11.27 -6.05
CA GLN A 24 -2.49 -10.51 -7.11
C GLN A 24 -3.51 -9.50 -6.56
N PHE A 25 -4.04 -9.72 -5.36
CA PHE A 25 -5.03 -8.85 -4.71
C PHE A 25 -4.49 -8.29 -3.40
N MET A 26 -4.17 -7.00 -3.43
CA MET A 26 -3.64 -6.29 -2.27
C MET A 26 -4.76 -5.51 -1.58
N THR A 27 -4.97 -5.79 -0.30
CA THR A 27 -6.01 -5.15 0.51
C THR A 27 -5.43 -4.09 1.44
N ALA A 28 -6.25 -3.11 1.82
CA ALA A 28 -5.84 -2.07 2.77
C ALA A 28 -5.49 -2.68 4.12
N GLU A 29 -6.23 -3.69 4.58
CA GLU A 29 -5.98 -4.42 5.82
C GLU A 29 -4.60 -5.07 5.83
N TYR A 30 -4.16 -5.63 4.69
CA TYR A 30 -2.85 -6.23 4.57
C TYR A 30 -1.75 -5.18 4.71
N VAL A 31 -1.87 -4.06 3.99
CA VAL A 31 -0.91 -2.95 4.04
C VAL A 31 -0.84 -2.36 5.46
N VAL A 32 -1.98 -2.16 6.12
CA VAL A 32 -2.04 -1.70 7.52
C VAL A 32 -1.27 -2.63 8.44
N ARG A 33 -1.46 -3.95 8.31
CA ARG A 33 -0.77 -4.94 9.14
C ARG A 33 0.74 -4.98 8.90
N CYS A 34 1.17 -4.90 7.64
CA CYS A 34 2.58 -5.01 7.28
C CYS A 34 3.36 -3.73 7.55
N MET A 35 2.75 -2.56 7.32
CA MET A 35 3.42 -1.26 7.44
C MET A 35 3.10 -0.51 8.73
N GLN A 36 2.15 -1.01 9.53
CA GLN A 36 1.70 -0.40 10.78
C GLN A 36 1.23 1.06 10.60
N ILE A 37 0.48 1.29 9.52
CA ILE A 37 -0.07 2.61 9.16
C ILE A 37 -1.58 2.68 9.44
N SER A 38 -2.16 3.87 9.38
CA SER A 38 -3.62 4.03 9.50
C SER A 38 -4.35 3.37 8.32
N LYS A 39 -5.60 2.96 8.55
CA LYS A 39 -6.45 2.42 7.46
C LYS A 39 -6.71 3.47 6.40
N GLU A 40 -6.86 4.72 6.80
CA GLU A 40 -7.09 5.86 5.93
C GLU A 40 -5.90 6.07 4.98
N ASP A 41 -4.67 6.04 5.49
CA ASP A 41 -3.46 6.19 4.67
C ASP A 41 -3.27 5.01 3.72
N ALA A 42 -3.53 3.78 4.19
CA ALA A 42 -3.46 2.58 3.34
C ALA A 42 -4.48 2.64 2.19
N PHE A 43 -5.71 3.09 2.47
CA PHE A 43 -6.76 3.25 1.48
C PHE A 43 -6.40 4.35 0.47
N GLU A 44 -5.95 5.52 0.95
CA GLU A 44 -5.52 6.64 0.10
C GLU A 44 -4.37 6.25 -0.83
N ALA A 45 -3.42 5.44 -0.36
CA ALA A 45 -2.31 4.92 -1.16
C ALA A 45 -2.75 3.88 -2.20
N LEU A 46 -3.66 2.96 -1.85
CA LEU A 46 -4.19 1.96 -2.77
C LEU A 46 -5.08 2.57 -3.85
N GLU A 47 -5.93 3.53 -3.51
CA GLU A 47 -6.74 4.26 -4.50
C GLU A 47 -5.86 5.02 -5.50
N ALA A 48 -4.73 5.56 -5.04
CA ALA A 48 -3.78 6.24 -5.92
C ALA A 48 -3.05 5.30 -6.90
N LEU A 49 -3.05 3.99 -6.65
CA LEU A 49 -2.44 2.97 -7.50
C LEU A 49 -3.40 2.37 -8.53
N LYS A 50 -4.72 2.56 -8.37
CA LYS A 50 -5.73 2.10 -9.33
C LYS A 50 -5.93 3.05 -10.52
N LYS A 51 -5.20 4.17 -10.56
CA LYS A 51 -5.13 5.13 -11.69
C LYS A 51 -3.95 4.80 -12.59
#